data_AF-A0A3D8JQB1-F1
#
_entry.id   AF-A0A3D8JQB1-F1
#
_cell.length_a   1.000
_cell.length_b   1.000
_cell.length_c   1.000
_cell.angle_alpha   90.00
_cell.angle_beta   90.00
_cell.angle_gamma   90.00
#
_symmetry.space_group_name_H-M   'P 1'
#
loop_
_entity.id
_entity.type
_entity.pdbx_description
1 polymer ?
#
loop_
_entity_poly.entity_id
_entity_poly.type
_entity_poly.pdbx_seq_one_letter_code
_entity_poly.pdbx_strand_id
1 'polypeptide(L)' 'MQRELRQALNTAYSRLRDGQAEPTTFASNYALGLGIVVGGQACGGMTEQEAAGERAHLGMLAAVFEVQARIRIDSDAH' A
#
# COMPACT_ATOMS: atom_id res chain seq x y z
N MET A 1 -15.88 7.75 -4.02
CA MET A 1 -14.72 7.26 -4.78
C MET A 1 -15.16 6.71 -6.13
N GLN A 2 -14.49 7.11 -7.21
CA GLN A 2 -14.74 6.60 -8.55
C GLN A 2 -14.37 5.10 -8.69
N ARG A 3 -15.09 4.38 -9.55
CA ARG A 3 -14.97 2.92 -9.70
C ARG A 3 -13.60 2.47 -10.21
N GLU A 4 -13.06 3.20 -11.19
CA GLU A 4 -11.75 2.92 -11.80
C GLU A 4 -10.61 3.13 -10.79
N LEU A 5 -10.70 4.20 -10.00
CA LEU A 5 -9.76 4.50 -8.92
C LEU A 5 -9.75 3.39 -7.86
N ARG A 6 -10.93 2.88 -7.51
CA ARG A 6 -11.08 1.73 -6.60
C ARG A 6 -10.42 0.47 -7.16
N GLN A 7 -10.57 0.19 -8.46
CA GLN A 7 -9.93 -0.97 -9.09
C GLN A 7 -8.40 -0.85 -9.11
N ALA A 8 -7.88 0.36 -9.41
CA ALA A 8 -6.45 0.62 -9.38
C ALA A 8 -5.87 0.41 -7.97
N LEU A 9 -6.55 0.91 -6.92
CA LEU A 9 -6.15 0.70 -5.53
C LEU A 9 -6.19 -0.77 -5.12
N ASN A 10 -7.27 -1.49 -5.46
CA ASN A 10 -7.38 -2.92 -5.17
C ASN A 10 -6.21 -3.71 -5.77
N THR A 11 -5.75 -3.32 -6.96
CA THR A 11 -4.60 -3.94 -7.63
C THR A 11 -3.28 -3.61 -6.93
N ALA A 12 -3.12 -2.37 -6.44
CA ALA A 12 -1.95 -2.01 -5.64
C ALA A 12 -1.94 -2.77 -4.30
N TYR A 13 -3.09 -2.91 -3.64
CA TYR A 13 -3.23 -3.61 -2.37
C TYR A 13 -2.97 -5.11 -2.49
N SER A 14 -3.42 -5.76 -3.56
CA SER A 14 -3.14 -7.19 -3.75
C SER A 14 -1.63 -7.44 -3.86
N ARG A 15 -0.90 -6.56 -4.57
CA ARG A 15 0.57 -6.63 -4.71
C ARG A 15 1.33 -6.35 -3.41
N LEU A 16 0.73 -5.61 -2.48
CA LEU A 16 1.32 -5.32 -1.16
C LEU A 16 1.06 -6.44 -0.14
N ARG A 17 -0.02 -7.22 -0.30
CA ARG A 17 -0.35 -8.33 0.61
C ARG A 17 0.47 -9.59 0.36
N ASP A 18 1.15 -9.71 -0.78
CA ASP A 18 2.12 -10.78 -1.00
C ASP A 18 3.35 -10.52 -0.12
N GLY A 19 3.32 -11.07 1.11
CA GLY A 19 4.36 -10.95 2.14
C GLY A 19 5.71 -11.60 1.79
N GLN A 20 5.91 -11.94 0.52
CA GLN A 20 7.16 -12.45 -0.07
C GLN A 20 7.86 -11.37 -0.91
N ALA A 21 7.28 -10.17 -1.05
CA ALA A 21 7.86 -9.12 -1.85
C ALA A 21 9.20 -8.64 -1.28
N GLU A 22 10.23 -8.61 -2.13
CA GLU A 22 11.50 -7.94 -1.80
C GLU A 22 11.26 -6.46 -1.42
N PRO A 23 12.07 -5.86 -0.52
CA PRO A 23 11.84 -4.50 -0.02
C PRO A 23 11.65 -3.45 -1.11
N THR A 24 12.43 -3.52 -2.19
CA THR A 24 12.32 -2.62 -3.34
C THR A 24 10.99 -2.75 -4.08
N THR A 25 10.48 -3.99 -4.19
CA THR A 25 9.19 -4.29 -4.80
C THR A 25 8.05 -3.76 -3.92
N PHE A 26 8.14 -3.97 -2.61
CA PHE A 26 7.18 -3.42 -1.66
C PHE A 26 7.13 -1.89 -1.74
N ALA A 27 8.28 -1.21 -1.65
CA ALA A 27 8.37 0.24 -1.71
C ALA A 27 7.78 0.81 -3.01
N SER A 28 8.02 0.14 -4.14
CA SER A 28 7.48 0.55 -5.45
C SER A 28 5.95 0.42 -5.51
N ASN A 29 5.40 -0.69 -5.03
CA ASN A 29 3.95 -0.91 -4.98
C ASN A 29 3.27 0.04 -3.98
N TYR A 30 3.94 0.35 -2.87
CA TYR A 30 3.46 1.29 -1.86
C TYR A 30 3.41 2.72 -2.41
N ALA A 31 4.48 3.15 -3.09
CA ALA A 31 4.53 4.45 -3.76
C ALA A 31 3.45 4.58 -4.85
N LEU A 32 3.21 3.51 -5.62
CA LEU A 32 2.10 3.46 -6.59
C LEU A 32 0.74 3.65 -5.91
N GLY A 33 0.46 2.91 -4.82
CA GLY A 33 -0.77 3.04 -4.06
C GLY A 33 -0.98 4.45 -3.52
N LEU A 34 0.05 5.04 -2.91
CA LEU A 34 0.02 6.43 -2.45
C LEU A 34 -0.22 7.42 -3.60
N GLY A 35 0.45 7.22 -4.74
CA GLY A 35 0.27 8.03 -5.93
C GLY A 35 -1.17 8.02 -6.44
N ILE A 36 -1.84 6.86 -6.43
CA ILE A 36 -3.25 6.74 -6.80
C ILE A 36 -4.15 7.50 -5.80
N VAL A 37 -3.89 7.39 -4.50
CA VAL A 37 -4.68 8.11 -3.48
C VAL A 37 -4.51 9.63 -3.61
N VAL A 38 -3.27 10.10 -3.68
CA VAL A 38 -2.95 11.54 -3.78
C VAL A 38 -3.46 12.12 -5.09
N GLY A 39 -3.23 11.44 -6.22
CA GLY A 39 -3.72 11.86 -7.53
C GLY A 39 -5.25 11.82 -7.61
N GLY A 40 -5.87 10.78 -7.07
CA GLY A 40 -7.33 10.66 -6.99
C GLY A 40 -7.98 11.78 -6.19
N GLN A 41 -7.37 12.17 -5.07
CA GLN A 41 -7.82 13.33 -4.30
C GLN A 41 -7.61 14.65 -5.07
N ALA A 42 -6.43 14.86 -5.64
CA ALA A 42 -6.08 16.09 -6.37
C ALA A 42 -7.00 16.34 -7.57
N CYS A 43 -7.43 15.27 -8.26
CA CYS A 43 -8.32 15.34 -9.41
C CYS A 43 -9.82 15.26 -9.06
N GLY A 44 -10.19 15.25 -7.76
CA GLY A 44 -11.59 15.15 -7.33
C GLY A 44 -12.25 13.78 -7.50
N GLY A 45 -11.48 12.72 -7.80
CA GLY A 45 -11.96 11.34 -7.89
C GLY A 45 -12.15 10.65 -6.53
N MET A 46 -11.68 11.29 -5.46
CA MET A 46 -11.74 10.81 -4.07
C MET A 46 -11.97 11.97 -3.10
N THR A 47 -12.83 11.79 -2.09
CA THR A 47 -12.99 12.80 -1.02
C THR A 47 -11.82 12.77 -0.05
N GLU A 48 -11.65 13.81 0.76
CA GLU A 48 -10.60 13.84 1.79
C GLU A 48 -10.74 12.70 2.80
N GLN A 49 -11.98 12.38 3.22
CA GLN A 49 -12.25 11.30 4.16
C GLN A 49 -11.93 9.92 3.55
N GLU A 50 -12.25 9.73 2.27
CA GLU A 50 -11.87 8.51 1.55
C GLU A 50 -10.33 8.42 1.45
N ALA A 51 -9.65 9.51 1.11
CA ALA A 51 -8.18 9.54 1.01
C ALA A 51 -7.50 9.27 2.36
N ALA A 52 -8.05 9.80 3.45
CA ALA A 52 -7.56 9.49 4.79
C ALA A 52 -7.70 7.99 5.12
N GLY A 53 -8.83 7.38 4.77
CA GLY A 53 -9.06 5.93 4.95
C GLY A 53 -8.08 5.07 4.14
N GLU A 54 -7.87 5.41 2.87
CA GLU A 54 -6.94 4.67 2.01
C GLU A 54 -5.47 4.86 2.46
N ARG A 55 -5.07 6.07 2.90
CA ARG A 55 -3.75 6.30 3.49
C ARG A 55 -3.53 5.50 4.77
N ALA A 56 -4.55 5.41 5.64
CA ALA A 56 -4.49 4.58 6.84
C ALA A 56 -4.33 3.09 6.49
N HIS A 57 -5.05 2.61 5.48
CA HIS A 57 -4.91 1.23 4.99
C HIS A 57 -3.50 0.95 4.46
N LEU A 58 -2.94 1.86 3.66
CA LEU A 58 -1.56 1.77 3.19
C LEU A 58 -0.56 1.76 4.37
N GLY A 59 -0.74 2.63 5.36
CA GLY A 59 0.08 2.65 6.57
C GLY A 59 0.06 1.33 7.33
N MET A 60 -1.11 0.68 7.44
CA MET A 60 -1.23 -0.65 8.04
C MET A 60 -0.44 -1.70 7.24
N LEU A 61 -0.52 -1.69 5.91
CA LEU A 61 0.23 -2.63 5.06
C LEU A 61 1.75 -2.45 5.20
N ALA A 62 2.23 -1.20 5.30
CA ALA A 62 3.64 -0.90 5.57
C ALA A 62 4.10 -1.45 6.93
N ALA A 63 3.29 -1.25 7.98
CA ALA A 63 3.61 -1.78 9.30
C ALA A 63 3.68 -3.33 9.30
N VAL A 64 2.76 -4.00 8.60
CA VAL A 64 2.78 -5.46 8.46
C VAL A 64 4.05 -5.93 7.75
N PHE A 65 4.44 -5.26 6.65
CA PHE A 65 5.66 -5.58 5.93
C PHE A 65 6.91 -5.43 6.81
N GLU A 66 7.02 -4.35 7.58
CA GLU A 66 8.16 -4.13 8.49
C GLU A 66 8.26 -5.23 9.56
N VAL A 67 7.13 -5.64 10.13
CA VAL A 67 7.10 -6.74 11.11
C VAL A 67 7.54 -8.05 10.47
N GLN A 68 7.04 -8.38 9.28
CA GLN A 68 7.42 -9.59 8.55
C GLN A 68 8.91 -9.59 8.16
N ALA A 69 9.43 -8.44 7.72
CA ALA A 69 10.84 -8.29 7.36
C ALA A 69 11.75 -8.54 8.57
N ARG A 70 11.38 -8.05 9.76
CA ARG A 70 12.12 -8.31 11.01
C ARG A 70 12.12 -9.78 11.39
N ILE A 71 10.96 -10.44 11.33
CA ILE A 71 10.84 -11.88 11.62
C ILE A 71 11.74 -12.71 10.70
N ARG A 72 11.83 -12.35 9.41
CA ARG A 72 12.69 -13.05 8.45
C ARG A 72 14.17 -12.88 8.78
N ILE A 73 14.61 -11.66 9.10
CA ILE A 73 16.00 -11.38 9.52
C ILE A 73 16.38 -12.20 10.76
N ASP A 74 15.50 -12.27 11.77
CA ASP A 74 15.74 -13.06 12.98
C ASP A 74 15.81 -14.57 12.69
N SER A 75 15.06 -15.05 11.70
CA SER A 75 15.05 -16.46 11.29
C SER A 75 16.30 -16.84 10.50
N ASP A 76 16.82 -15.95 9.65
CA ASP A 76 18.03 -16.18 8.86
C ASP A 76 19.32 -16.07 9.72
N ALA A 77 19.22 -15.56 10.95
CA ALA A 77 20.34 -15.41 11.89
C ALA A 77 20.59 -16.64 12.81
N HIS A 78 19.76 -17.68 12.71
CA HIS A 78 19.85 -18.94 13.49
C HIS A 78 20.19 -20.13 12.59
#